data_AF-A0A2J8QZX1-F1
#
_entry.id   AF-A0A2J8QZX1-F1
#
_cell.length_a   1.000
_cell.length_b   1.000
_cell.length_c   1.000
_cell.angle_alpha   90.00
_cell.angle_beta   90.00
_cell.angle_gamma   90.00
#
_symmetry.space_group_name_H-M   'P 1'
#
loop_
_entity.id
_entity.type
_entity.pdbx_description
1 polymer ?
#
loop_
_entity_poly.entity_id
_entity_poly.type
_entity_poly.pdbx_seq_one_letter_code
_entity_poly.pdbx_strand_id
1 'polypeptide(L)'
;MAFSGSQAPYLSPAVPFSGTIQGGLQDGFQITVNGAVLSSSGTRFAVDFQTGFSGNDIAFHFNPRFEDGGYVVCNTRQKGRWGPEERKMHMPFQKGMPFDLCFLVQSSDFKVMVNGSLFLQYFHRVPFHRVDTISINGSVQLSYISFQTQTVIYKVQSASGQMFSTPAIPPMMYPHPAYLMPFITTIPGGLYPSKSIILSGTVLPSAQRCGSCVKLTASRWPWMVSTCLNTTIA
;
A
#
# COMPACT_ATOMS: atom_id res chain seq x y z
N MET A 1 -10.70 16.94 20.55
CA MET A 1 -10.53 15.48 20.58
C MET A 1 -10.38 15.00 19.14
N ALA A 2 -9.18 14.60 18.74
CA ALA A 2 -8.91 14.11 17.38
C ALA A 2 -8.74 12.59 17.44
N PHE A 3 -9.68 11.84 16.89
CA PHE A 3 -9.46 10.42 16.66
C PHE A 3 -8.38 10.29 15.59
N SER A 4 -7.16 9.89 15.98
CA SER A 4 -6.05 9.53 15.09
C SER A 4 -6.29 8.16 14.45
N GLY A 5 -7.43 8.00 13.78
CA GLY A 5 -7.72 6.78 13.02
C GLY A 5 -7.13 6.88 11.62
N SER A 6 -6.35 5.87 11.22
CA SER A 6 -6.07 5.63 9.80
C SER A 6 -7.40 5.46 9.04
N GLN A 7 -7.54 6.10 7.88
CA GLN A 7 -8.72 5.98 7.02
C GLN A 7 -9.11 4.51 6.81
N ALA A 8 -10.41 4.21 6.92
CA ALA A 8 -10.92 2.87 6.64
C ALA A 8 -10.62 2.46 5.18
N PRO A 9 -10.26 1.19 4.93
CA PRO A 9 -9.93 0.74 3.59
C PRO A 9 -11.17 0.72 2.69
N TYR A 10 -10.95 0.89 1.38
CA TYR A 10 -11.94 0.52 0.38
C TYR A 10 -11.87 -0.99 0.14
N LEU A 11 -12.98 -1.70 0.28
CA LEU A 11 -13.06 -3.15 0.12
C LEU A 11 -13.79 -3.50 -1.19
N SER A 12 -13.17 -4.35 -2.00
CA SER A 12 -13.66 -4.78 -3.32
C SER A 12 -14.24 -3.65 -4.19
N PRO A 13 -13.54 -2.50 -4.33
CA PRO A 13 -14.07 -1.39 -5.13
C PRO A 13 -14.19 -1.79 -6.61
N ALA A 14 -15.31 -1.44 -7.24
CA ALA A 14 -15.51 -1.65 -8.67
C ALA A 14 -14.63 -0.69 -9.48
N VAL A 15 -14.13 -1.15 -10.64
CA VAL A 15 -13.31 -0.35 -11.58
C VAL A 15 -14.19 0.10 -12.77
N PRO A 16 -14.16 1.40 -13.17
CA PRO A 16 -13.29 2.46 -12.66
C PRO A 16 -13.66 2.90 -11.24
N PHE A 17 -12.64 3.14 -10.42
CA PHE A 17 -12.77 3.56 -9.04
C PHE A 17 -12.23 4.99 -8.88
N SER A 18 -12.86 5.78 -8.01
CA SER A 18 -12.27 7.01 -7.48
C SER A 18 -12.72 7.20 -6.04
N GLY A 19 -11.77 7.46 -5.14
CA GLY A 19 -12.01 7.60 -3.71
C GLY A 19 -11.15 8.68 -3.09
N THR A 20 -11.70 9.35 -2.07
CA THR A 20 -11.00 10.38 -1.32
C THR A 20 -9.91 9.77 -0.44
N ILE A 21 -8.79 10.48 -0.33
CA ILE A 21 -7.74 10.25 0.66
C ILE A 21 -7.99 11.24 1.80
N GLN A 22 -8.51 10.75 2.92
CA GLN A 22 -8.89 11.59 4.06
C GLN A 22 -7.65 12.26 4.66
N GLY A 23 -7.66 13.60 4.70
CA GLY A 23 -6.50 14.39 5.15
C GLY A 23 -5.40 14.57 4.10
N GLY A 24 -5.61 14.09 2.88
CA GLY A 24 -4.65 14.16 1.78
C GLY A 24 -3.39 13.33 2.02
N LEU A 25 -2.42 13.45 1.12
CA LEU A 25 -1.11 12.82 1.28
C LEU A 25 -0.24 13.54 2.32
N GLN A 26 0.50 12.76 3.11
CA GLN A 26 1.45 13.23 4.13
C GLN A 26 2.79 12.50 3.96
N ASP A 27 3.88 13.08 4.49
CA ASP A 27 5.17 12.39 4.54
C ASP A 27 5.07 11.12 5.41
N GLY A 28 5.62 10.01 4.94
CA GLY A 28 5.50 8.69 5.56
C GLY A 28 4.14 8.00 5.37
N PHE A 29 3.24 8.58 4.57
CA PHE A 29 1.94 7.99 4.28
C PHE A 29 2.07 6.86 3.26
N GLN A 30 1.45 5.73 3.55
CA GLN A 30 1.50 4.52 2.74
C GLN A 30 0.10 4.17 2.23
N ILE A 31 -0.01 3.96 0.92
CA ILE A 31 -1.23 3.48 0.27
C ILE A 31 -0.93 2.14 -0.38
N THR A 32 -1.68 1.10 0.00
CA THR A 32 -1.57 -0.23 -0.59
C THR A 32 -2.79 -0.50 -1.45
N VAL A 33 -2.55 -0.88 -2.70
CA VAL A 33 -3.54 -1.37 -3.67
C VAL A 33 -3.30 -2.86 -3.87
N ASN A 34 -4.26 -3.68 -3.47
CA ASN A 34 -4.24 -5.11 -3.74
C ASN A 34 -5.29 -5.46 -4.79
N GLY A 35 -4.92 -6.30 -5.75
CA GLY A 35 -5.79 -6.66 -6.84
C GLY A 35 -5.18 -7.70 -7.75
N ALA A 36 -5.79 -7.90 -8.92
CA ALA A 36 -5.28 -8.76 -9.97
C ALA A 36 -5.46 -8.09 -11.34
N VAL A 37 -4.48 -8.27 -12.22
CA VAL A 37 -4.58 -7.80 -13.60
C VAL A 37 -5.54 -8.71 -14.36
N LEU A 38 -6.46 -8.17 -15.15
CA LEU A 38 -7.39 -8.99 -15.93
C LEU A 38 -6.67 -9.79 -17.01
N SER A 39 -7.00 -11.08 -17.15
CA SER A 39 -6.33 -12.00 -18.08
C SER A 39 -6.57 -11.67 -19.56
N SER A 40 -7.81 -11.35 -19.92
CA SER A 40 -8.27 -11.27 -21.32
C SER A 40 -8.81 -9.89 -21.74
N SER A 41 -8.83 -8.91 -20.86
CA SER A 41 -9.38 -7.58 -21.15
C SER A 41 -8.29 -6.51 -21.15
N GLY A 42 -8.22 -5.73 -22.23
CA GLY A 42 -7.33 -4.57 -22.41
C GLY A 42 -5.84 -4.82 -22.22
N THR A 43 -5.08 -3.72 -22.30
CA THR A 43 -3.61 -3.74 -22.37
C THR A 43 -2.95 -2.87 -21.30
N ARG A 44 -3.72 -2.22 -20.44
CA ARG A 44 -3.19 -1.30 -19.43
C ARG A 44 -4.17 -1.05 -18.29
N PHE A 45 -3.63 -0.68 -17.14
CA PHE A 45 -4.39 -0.06 -16.05
C PHE A 45 -3.61 1.12 -15.50
N ALA A 46 -4.27 2.00 -14.76
CA ALA A 46 -3.62 3.16 -14.15
C ALA A 46 -4.06 3.33 -12.69
N VAL A 47 -3.12 3.81 -11.87
CA VAL A 47 -3.36 4.35 -10.54
C VAL A 47 -2.93 5.81 -10.57
N ASP A 48 -3.88 6.69 -10.28
CA ASP A 48 -3.74 8.14 -10.38
C ASP A 48 -3.90 8.77 -9.00
N PHE A 49 -2.89 9.51 -8.56
CA PHE A 49 -2.94 10.41 -7.40
C PHE A 49 -3.24 11.82 -7.90
N GLN A 50 -4.44 12.31 -7.66
CA GLN A 50 -4.97 13.52 -8.29
C GLN A 50 -5.62 14.50 -7.29
N THR A 51 -5.81 15.74 -7.75
CA THR A 51 -6.55 16.78 -7.03
C THR A 51 -7.99 16.79 -7.51
N GLY A 52 -8.90 16.40 -6.61
CA GLY A 52 -10.30 16.20 -6.90
C GLY A 52 -10.56 15.08 -7.92
N PHE A 53 -11.75 15.10 -8.52
CA PHE A 53 -12.25 14.01 -9.39
C PHE A 53 -12.20 14.32 -10.89
N SER A 54 -11.63 15.46 -11.29
CA SER A 54 -11.66 15.91 -12.69
C SER A 54 -10.70 15.16 -13.61
N GLY A 55 -9.64 14.54 -13.07
CA GLY A 55 -8.55 13.94 -13.84
C GLY A 55 -7.69 14.92 -14.63
N ASN A 56 -7.84 16.24 -14.41
CA ASN A 56 -7.04 17.27 -15.09
C ASN A 56 -5.69 17.52 -14.41
N ASP A 57 -5.63 17.30 -13.09
CA ASP A 57 -4.46 17.54 -12.27
C ASP A 57 -4.10 16.24 -11.53
N ILE A 58 -3.18 15.48 -12.13
CA ILE A 58 -2.70 14.19 -11.64
C ILE A 58 -1.24 14.39 -11.21
N ALA A 59 -0.99 14.41 -9.91
CA ALA A 59 0.35 14.57 -9.35
C ALA A 59 1.26 13.40 -9.74
N PHE A 60 0.72 12.18 -9.67
CA PHE A 60 1.41 10.97 -10.06
C PHE A 60 0.48 10.00 -10.77
N HIS A 61 0.75 9.78 -12.05
CA HIS A 61 0.12 8.77 -12.91
C HIS A 61 1.04 7.56 -12.96
N PHE A 62 0.61 6.41 -12.44
CA PHE A 62 1.32 5.14 -12.54
C PHE A 62 0.56 4.21 -13.48
N ASN A 63 1.14 3.90 -14.64
CA ASN A 63 0.42 3.24 -15.73
C ASN A 63 1.19 2.07 -16.34
N PRO A 64 1.01 0.85 -15.79
CA PRO A 64 1.49 -0.38 -16.42
C PRO A 64 0.78 -0.64 -17.75
N ARG A 65 1.57 -0.91 -18.79
CA ARG A 65 1.15 -1.24 -20.15
C ARG A 65 1.76 -2.56 -20.58
N PHE A 66 0.92 -3.52 -20.95
CA PHE A 66 1.28 -4.88 -21.40
C PHE A 66 1.49 -4.94 -22.92
N GLU A 67 1.95 -3.84 -23.50
CA GLU A 67 2.23 -3.68 -24.93
C GLU A 67 3.76 -3.72 -25.13
N ASP A 68 4.24 -4.11 -26.32
CA ASP A 68 5.66 -4.04 -26.71
C ASP A 68 6.66 -4.62 -25.69
N GLY A 69 6.35 -5.83 -25.17
CA GLY A 69 7.19 -6.49 -24.16
C GLY A 69 6.95 -6.06 -22.72
N GLY A 70 6.08 -5.07 -22.50
CA GLY A 70 5.60 -4.64 -21.20
C GLY A 70 6.49 -3.58 -20.56
N TYR A 71 5.88 -2.45 -20.18
CA TYR A 71 6.56 -1.35 -19.51
C TYR A 71 5.60 -0.58 -18.60
N VAL A 72 6.14 0.25 -17.71
CA VAL A 72 5.36 1.15 -16.85
C VAL A 72 5.69 2.59 -17.21
N VAL A 73 4.65 3.39 -17.44
CA VAL A 73 4.75 4.84 -17.63
C VAL A 73 4.42 5.56 -16.34
N CYS A 74 5.25 6.53 -16.00
CA CYS A 74 5.04 7.47 -14.92
C CYS A 74 4.99 8.89 -15.47
N ASN A 75 4.02 9.69 -15.03
CA ASN A 75 3.93 11.08 -15.46
C ASN A 75 3.12 11.94 -14.46
N THR A 76 3.07 13.23 -14.72
CA THR A 76 2.25 14.21 -14.02
C THR A 76 1.40 14.95 -15.07
N ARG A 77 0.13 15.16 -14.78
CA ARG A 77 -0.79 15.96 -15.58
C ARG A 77 -1.12 17.24 -14.83
N GLN A 78 -0.99 18.40 -15.48
CA GLN A 78 -1.38 19.68 -14.89
C GLN A 78 -2.26 20.44 -15.87
N LYS A 79 -3.42 20.93 -15.40
CA LYS A 79 -4.38 21.67 -16.23
C LYS A 79 -4.73 20.91 -17.53
N GLY A 80 -4.89 19.59 -17.41
CA GLY A 80 -5.24 18.71 -18.52
C GLY A 80 -4.07 18.33 -19.46
N ARG A 81 -2.85 18.83 -19.24
CA ARG A 81 -1.68 18.56 -20.10
C ARG A 81 -0.68 17.64 -19.41
N TRP A 82 -0.21 16.64 -20.15
CA TRP A 82 0.83 15.72 -19.69
C TRP A 82 2.22 16.36 -19.74
N GLY A 83 3.05 16.07 -18.73
CA GLY A 83 4.47 16.41 -18.74
C GLY A 83 5.33 15.37 -19.48
N PRO A 84 6.66 15.41 -19.28
CA PRO A 84 7.58 14.41 -19.82
C PRO A 84 7.35 13.02 -19.21
N GLU A 85 7.22 11.98 -20.02
CA GLU A 85 7.09 10.62 -19.51
C GLU A 85 8.39 10.08 -18.89
N GLU A 86 8.28 9.38 -17.77
CA GLU A 86 9.32 8.47 -17.27
C GLU A 86 8.88 7.04 -17.55
N ARG A 87 9.74 6.23 -18.17
CA ARG A 87 9.40 4.85 -18.54
C ARG A 87 10.32 3.88 -17.82
N LYS A 88 9.73 2.84 -17.23
CA LYS A 88 10.45 1.64 -16.78
C LYS A 88 10.10 0.49 -17.71
N MET A 89 11.11 0.04 -18.47
CA MET A 89 10.98 -1.02 -19.48
C MET A 89 10.90 -2.43 -18.87
N HIS A 90 10.78 -2.53 -17.55
CA HIS A 90 10.55 -3.78 -16.85
C HIS A 90 9.09 -3.82 -16.40
N MET A 91 8.40 -4.94 -16.67
CA MET A 91 7.02 -5.17 -16.25
C MET A 91 6.99 -6.02 -14.97
N PRO A 92 6.60 -5.46 -13.82
CA PRO A 92 6.53 -6.21 -12.56
C PRO A 92 5.17 -6.90 -12.34
N PHE A 93 4.22 -6.74 -13.27
CA PHE A 93 2.89 -7.32 -13.20
C PHE A 93 2.70 -8.42 -14.23
N GLN A 94 1.82 -9.37 -13.94
CA GLN A 94 1.44 -10.42 -14.89
C GLN A 94 -0.09 -10.48 -15.02
N LYS A 95 -0.56 -10.59 -16.27
CA LYS A 95 -1.98 -10.78 -16.56
C LYS A 95 -2.52 -12.03 -15.86
N GLY A 96 -3.68 -11.91 -15.22
CA GLY A 96 -4.34 -12.97 -14.45
C GLY A 96 -3.75 -13.21 -13.06
N MET A 97 -2.63 -12.56 -12.71
CA MET A 97 -1.98 -12.75 -11.41
C MET A 97 -2.34 -11.64 -10.41
N PRO A 98 -2.46 -11.99 -9.12
CA PRO A 98 -2.61 -11.00 -8.07
C PRO A 98 -1.31 -10.21 -7.86
N PHE A 99 -1.44 -9.02 -7.29
CA PHE A 99 -0.32 -8.16 -6.90
C PHE A 99 -0.59 -7.43 -5.59
N ASP A 100 0.51 -7.06 -4.92
CA ASP A 100 0.56 -6.08 -3.84
C ASP A 100 1.32 -4.85 -4.34
N LEU A 101 0.62 -3.73 -4.54
CA LEU A 101 1.20 -2.48 -5.03
C LEU A 101 1.17 -1.44 -3.92
N CYS A 102 2.33 -1.01 -3.47
CA CYS A 102 2.48 -0.08 -2.37
C CYS A 102 3.13 1.23 -2.83
N PHE A 103 2.49 2.34 -2.48
CA PHE A 103 2.98 3.70 -2.66
C PHE A 103 3.33 4.30 -1.31
N LEU A 104 4.63 4.48 -1.05
CA LEU A 104 5.11 5.21 0.11
C LEU A 104 5.42 6.65 -0.30
N VAL A 105 4.70 7.60 0.31
CA VAL A 105 4.94 9.02 0.12
C VAL A 105 6.10 9.43 1.03
N GLN A 106 7.14 10.00 0.44
CA GLN A 106 8.22 10.66 1.16
C GLN A 106 8.20 12.16 0.85
N SER A 107 8.93 12.95 1.63
CA SER A 107 9.05 14.40 1.41
C SER A 107 9.48 14.80 -0.01
N SER A 108 10.27 13.99 -0.71
CA SER A 108 10.81 14.32 -2.04
C SER A 108 10.27 13.45 -3.19
N ASP A 109 9.77 12.25 -2.91
CA ASP A 109 9.33 11.30 -3.92
C ASP A 109 8.18 10.39 -3.47
N PHE A 110 7.64 9.66 -4.43
CA PHE A 110 6.94 8.40 -4.19
C PHE A 110 7.91 7.24 -4.36
N LYS A 111 7.98 6.35 -3.37
CA LYS A 111 8.57 5.02 -3.53
C LYS A 111 7.50 4.00 -3.84
N VAL A 112 7.65 3.33 -4.99
CA VAL A 112 6.69 2.33 -5.46
C VAL A 112 7.28 0.96 -5.29
N MET A 113 6.59 0.10 -4.54
CA MET A 113 6.94 -1.29 -4.36
C MET A 113 5.88 -2.18 -4.98
N VAL A 114 6.31 -3.24 -5.65
CA VAL A 114 5.44 -4.29 -6.19
C VAL A 114 5.86 -5.61 -5.57
N ASN A 115 4.92 -6.31 -4.94
CA ASN A 115 5.14 -7.59 -4.27
C ASN A 115 6.31 -7.55 -3.27
N GLY A 116 6.37 -6.48 -2.47
CA GLY A 116 7.40 -6.28 -1.44
C GLY A 116 8.77 -5.79 -1.95
N SER A 117 8.97 -5.68 -3.26
CA SER A 117 10.24 -5.21 -3.84
C SER A 117 10.12 -3.78 -4.36
N LEU A 118 11.12 -2.93 -4.08
CA LEU A 118 11.19 -1.59 -4.65
C LEU A 118 11.28 -1.68 -6.18
N PHE A 119 10.31 -1.08 -6.87
CA PHE A 119 10.24 -1.09 -8.33
C PHE A 119 10.76 0.22 -8.93
N LEU A 120 10.27 1.37 -8.44
CA LEU A 120 10.73 2.68 -8.89
C LEU A 120 10.58 3.75 -7.82
N GLN A 121 11.22 4.88 -8.08
CA GLN A 121 11.06 6.14 -7.35
C GLN A 121 10.56 7.18 -8.35
N TYR A 122 9.60 8.00 -7.95
CA TYR A 122 9.05 9.09 -8.78
C TYR A 122 9.09 10.39 -7.99
N PHE A 123 9.98 11.31 -8.37
CA PHE A 123 10.13 12.59 -7.69
C PHE A 123 8.91 13.48 -7.87
N HIS A 124 8.51 14.17 -6.80
CA HIS A 124 7.36 15.06 -6.83
C HIS A 124 7.59 16.21 -7.83
N ARG A 125 6.79 16.24 -8.90
CA ARG A 125 6.78 17.37 -9.86
C ARG A 125 5.80 18.47 -9.47
N VAL A 126 4.88 18.16 -8.57
CA VAL A 126 3.93 19.07 -7.94
C VAL A 126 3.86 18.75 -6.45
N PRO A 127 3.44 19.70 -5.60
CA PRO A 127 3.36 19.43 -4.17
C PRO A 127 2.34 18.33 -3.84
N PHE A 128 2.80 17.25 -3.19
CA PHE A 128 1.97 16.08 -2.88
C PHE A 128 0.78 16.40 -1.96
N HIS A 129 0.88 17.44 -1.13
CA HIS A 129 -0.22 17.88 -0.23
C HIS A 129 -1.48 18.34 -0.97
N ARG A 130 -1.42 18.57 -2.29
CA ARG A 130 -2.59 18.89 -3.12
C ARG A 130 -3.40 17.66 -3.51
N VAL A 131 -2.85 16.47 -3.30
CA VAL A 131 -3.52 15.22 -3.64
C VAL A 131 -4.49 14.86 -2.51
N ASP A 132 -5.74 14.67 -2.90
CA ASP A 132 -6.84 14.29 -2.01
C ASP A 132 -7.66 13.11 -2.56
N THR A 133 -7.27 12.57 -3.73
CA THR A 133 -8.05 11.58 -4.45
C THR A 133 -7.13 10.54 -5.09
N ILE A 134 -7.49 9.27 -4.92
CA ILE A 134 -6.93 8.15 -5.68
C ILE A 134 -7.98 7.67 -6.70
N SER A 135 -7.55 7.52 -7.95
CA SER A 135 -8.38 7.00 -9.04
C SER A 135 -7.71 5.80 -9.68
N ILE A 136 -8.48 4.76 -9.98
CA ILE A 136 -7.97 3.52 -10.60
C ILE A 136 -8.87 3.13 -11.76
N ASN A 137 -8.26 2.87 -12.92
CA ASN A 137 -8.98 2.52 -14.15
C ASN A 137 -8.24 1.48 -14.99
N GLY A 138 -8.93 0.96 -16.01
CA GLY A 138 -8.38 0.00 -16.96
C GLY A 138 -8.48 -1.46 -16.53
N SER A 139 -7.57 -2.29 -17.04
CA SER A 139 -7.62 -3.75 -16.99
C SER A 139 -7.20 -4.37 -15.65
N VAL A 140 -7.89 -4.00 -14.58
CA VAL A 140 -7.56 -4.44 -13.21
C VAL A 140 -8.83 -4.71 -12.40
N GLN A 141 -8.77 -5.72 -11.53
CA GLN A 141 -9.76 -5.96 -10.49
C GLN A 141 -9.13 -5.65 -9.13
N LEU A 142 -9.88 -5.03 -8.22
CA LEU A 142 -9.39 -4.60 -6.92
C LEU A 142 -9.97 -5.47 -5.80
N SER A 143 -9.10 -5.91 -4.89
CA SER A 143 -9.46 -6.59 -3.65
C SER A 143 -9.66 -5.57 -2.53
N TYR A 144 -8.69 -4.65 -2.36
CA TYR A 144 -8.81 -3.54 -1.42
C TYR A 144 -7.84 -2.41 -1.74
N ILE A 145 -8.12 -1.24 -1.18
CA ILE A 145 -7.18 -0.11 -1.07
C ILE A 145 -7.10 0.27 0.41
N SER A 146 -5.91 0.23 1.00
CA SER A 146 -5.71 0.56 2.41
C SER A 146 -4.76 1.74 2.59
N PHE A 147 -4.93 2.44 3.71
CA PHE A 147 -4.23 3.68 4.03
C PHE A 147 -3.57 3.50 5.40
N GLN A 148 -2.25 3.72 5.45
CA GLN A 148 -1.47 3.58 6.68
C GLN A 148 -0.60 4.81 6.85
N THR A 149 -0.78 5.51 7.96
CA THR A 149 0.15 6.55 8.39
C THR A 149 1.24 5.87 9.20
N GLN A 150 2.51 6.00 8.81
CA GLN A 150 3.59 5.64 9.72
C GLN A 150 3.59 6.65 10.87
N THR A 151 2.97 6.28 11.99
CA THR A 151 3.24 6.96 13.24
C THR A 151 4.67 6.63 13.63
N VAL A 152 5.58 7.60 13.42
CA VAL A 152 6.85 7.60 14.13
C VAL A 152 6.52 7.74 15.60
N ILE A 153 6.34 6.61 16.29
CA ILE A 153 6.37 6.59 17.74
C ILE A 153 7.84 6.83 18.08
N TYR A 154 8.22 8.09 18.27
CA TYR A 154 9.42 8.40 19.03
C TYR A 154 9.20 7.86 20.45
N LYS A 155 9.49 6.58 20.67
CA LYS A 155 9.80 6.13 22.02
C LYS A 155 11.14 6.75 22.35
N VAL A 156 11.11 8.00 22.83
CA VAL A 156 12.21 8.53 23.62
C VAL A 156 12.22 7.67 24.88
N GLN A 157 12.94 6.54 24.83
CA GLN A 157 13.42 5.91 26.04
C GLN A 157 14.44 6.88 26.62
N SER A 158 13.98 7.77 27.48
CA SER A 158 14.84 8.54 28.37
C SER A 158 15.49 7.55 29.34
N ALA A 159 16.57 6.91 28.90
CA ALA A 159 17.55 6.36 29.81
C ALA A 159 18.40 7.53 30.32
N SER A 160 18.41 7.73 31.63
CA SER A 160 19.22 8.75 32.29
C SER A 160 20.71 8.45 32.04
N GLY A 161 21.39 9.33 31.29
CA GLY A 161 22.84 9.54 31.47
C GLY A 161 23.82 9.27 30.33
N GLN A 162 23.47 9.37 29.04
CA GLN A 162 24.51 9.34 27.99
C GLN A 162 24.47 10.54 27.03
N MET A 163 25.63 11.20 26.91
CA MET A 163 25.88 12.33 26.01
C MET A 163 25.90 11.89 24.54
N PHE A 164 25.41 12.79 23.68
CA PHE A 164 25.33 12.63 22.24
C PHE A 164 26.70 12.41 21.57
N SER A 165 26.76 11.49 20.61
CA SER A 165 27.66 11.60 19.46
C SER A 165 27.10 10.90 18.21
N THR A 166 27.14 11.63 17.09
CA THR A 166 26.86 11.30 15.68
C THR A 166 25.40 11.17 15.20
N PRO A 167 25.03 11.82 14.07
CA PRO A 167 23.76 11.58 13.40
C PRO A 167 23.86 10.27 12.61
N ALA A 168 23.51 9.17 13.26
CA ALA A 168 23.27 7.91 12.55
C ALA A 168 22.02 8.07 11.68
N ILE A 169 22.19 7.99 10.37
CA ILE A 169 21.10 7.84 9.40
C ILE A 169 20.27 6.62 9.85
N PRO A 170 18.98 6.75 10.18
CA PRO A 170 18.18 5.59 10.57
C PRO A 170 18.13 4.60 9.40
N PRO A 171 18.27 3.29 9.65
CA PRO A 171 18.16 2.30 8.60
C PRO A 171 16.79 2.44 7.92
N MET A 172 16.79 2.49 6.58
CA MET A 172 15.58 2.48 5.76
C MET A 172 14.68 1.33 6.24
N MET A 173 13.60 1.65 6.96
CA MET A 173 12.69 0.65 7.48
C MET A 173 11.95 0.07 6.27
N TYR A 174 12.17 -1.22 5.99
CA TYR A 174 11.47 -1.93 4.93
C TYR A 174 9.96 -1.78 5.14
N PRO A 175 9.20 -1.29 4.14
CA PRO A 175 7.74 -1.11 4.27
C PRO A 175 6.97 -2.43 4.45
N HIS A 176 7.66 -3.56 4.27
CA HIS A 176 7.16 -4.90 4.54
C HIS A 176 8.03 -5.58 5.61
N PRO A 177 7.70 -5.46 6.91
CA PRO A 177 8.37 -6.24 7.94
C PRO A 177 8.19 -7.74 7.69
N ALA A 178 9.24 -8.53 7.91
CA ALA A 178 9.18 -9.98 7.81
C ALA A 178 8.36 -10.54 8.99
N TYR A 179 7.15 -11.02 8.71
CA TYR A 179 6.32 -11.68 9.71
C TYR A 179 6.66 -13.16 9.79
N LEU A 180 7.13 -13.61 10.95
CA LEU A 180 7.41 -15.02 11.22
C LEU A 180 6.10 -15.79 11.47
N MET A 181 6.03 -17.03 10.99
CA MET A 181 4.91 -17.93 11.26
C MET A 181 5.23 -18.85 12.45
N PRO A 182 4.27 -19.07 13.38
CA PRO A 182 2.94 -18.46 13.46
C PRO A 182 2.98 -16.99 13.90
N PHE A 183 2.09 -16.16 13.34
CA PHE A 183 2.00 -14.73 13.67
C PHE A 183 0.83 -14.44 14.62
N ILE A 184 1.13 -13.86 15.78
CA ILE A 184 0.15 -13.53 16.82
C ILE A 184 0.23 -12.04 17.11
N THR A 185 -0.91 -11.36 17.11
CA THR A 185 -0.98 -9.94 17.47
C THR A 185 -2.27 -9.59 18.18
N THR A 186 -2.28 -8.46 18.89
CA THR A 186 -3.50 -7.92 19.49
C THR A 186 -4.19 -6.98 18.50
N ILE A 187 -5.52 -6.91 18.57
CA ILE A 187 -6.27 -5.87 17.84
C ILE A 187 -6.46 -4.68 18.78
N PRO A 188 -5.79 -3.54 18.55
CA PRO A 188 -5.97 -2.36 19.39
C PRO A 188 -7.44 -1.93 19.38
N GLY A 189 -8.04 -1.79 20.56
CA GLY A 189 -9.46 -1.44 20.71
C GLY A 189 -10.46 -2.56 20.40
N GLY A 190 -10.02 -3.79 20.14
CA GLY A 190 -10.90 -4.93 19.87
C GLY A 190 -11.66 -4.84 18.54
N LEU A 191 -12.66 -5.68 18.35
CA LEU A 191 -13.55 -5.66 17.19
C LEU A 191 -14.79 -4.80 17.47
N TYR A 192 -15.26 -4.07 16.46
CA TYR A 192 -16.51 -3.32 16.49
C TYR A 192 -17.13 -3.32 15.08
N PRO A 193 -18.44 -3.05 14.94
CA PRO A 193 -19.09 -2.98 13.62
C PRO A 193 -18.32 -2.08 12.66
N SER A 194 -18.13 -2.53 11.42
CA SER A 194 -17.33 -1.85 10.38
C SER A 194 -15.81 -1.89 10.56
N LYS A 195 -15.26 -2.53 11.60
CA LYS A 195 -13.81 -2.77 11.68
C LYS A 195 -13.41 -3.90 10.72
N SER A 196 -12.46 -3.62 9.84
CA SER A 196 -11.91 -4.59 8.88
C SER A 196 -10.54 -5.10 9.32
N ILE A 197 -10.29 -6.40 9.13
CA ILE A 197 -8.96 -6.99 9.22
C ILE A 197 -8.54 -7.35 7.80
N ILE A 198 -7.38 -6.86 7.36
CA ILE A 198 -6.80 -7.20 6.07
C ILE A 198 -5.60 -8.11 6.32
N LEU A 199 -5.59 -9.26 5.65
CA LEU A 199 -4.47 -10.19 5.62
C LEU A 199 -3.99 -10.30 4.17
N SER A 200 -2.70 -10.07 3.94
CA SER A 200 -2.03 -10.21 2.64
C SER A 200 -0.83 -11.14 2.82
N GLY A 201 -0.61 -12.03 1.86
CA GLY A 201 0.48 -13.00 1.92
C GLY A 201 0.48 -13.95 0.73
N THR A 202 1.50 -14.80 0.67
CA THR A 202 1.70 -15.81 -0.38
C THR A 202 1.52 -17.21 0.19
N VAL A 203 0.83 -18.08 -0.55
CA VAL A 203 0.76 -19.51 -0.22
C VAL A 203 2.02 -20.20 -0.75
N LEU A 204 2.73 -20.94 0.12
CA LEU A 204 3.94 -21.67 -0.28
C LEU A 204 3.60 -22.80 -1.27
N PRO A 205 4.43 -23.07 -2.29
CA PRO A 205 4.19 -24.16 -3.25
C PRO A 205 4.07 -25.54 -2.61
N SER A 206 4.74 -25.76 -1.48
CA SER A 206 4.69 -27.00 -0.68
C SER A 206 3.50 -27.07 0.28
N ALA A 207 2.63 -26.06 0.31
CA ALA A 207 1.50 -26.02 1.23
C ALA A 207 0.49 -27.13 0.91
N GLN A 208 0.34 -28.08 1.83
CA GLN A 208 -0.65 -29.15 1.71
C GLN A 208 -2.08 -28.69 2.04
N ARG A 209 -2.23 -27.64 2.85
CA ARG A 209 -3.50 -26.96 3.16
C ARG A 209 -3.25 -25.47 3.38
N CYS A 210 -4.07 -24.61 2.78
CA CYS A 210 -4.12 -23.18 3.09
C CYS A 210 -5.38 -22.89 3.90
N GLY A 211 -5.22 -22.63 5.20
CA GLY A 211 -6.31 -22.18 6.06
C GLY A 211 -5.87 -20.93 6.82
N SER A 212 -6.52 -19.80 6.55
CA SER A 212 -6.41 -18.61 7.40
C SER A 212 -7.36 -18.77 8.58
N CYS A 213 -6.86 -19.20 9.74
CA CYS A 213 -7.67 -19.26 10.95
C CYS A 213 -7.40 -17.99 11.77
N VAL A 214 -8.37 -17.07 11.81
CA VAL A 214 -8.40 -15.99 12.80
C VAL A 214 -8.98 -16.59 14.09
N LYS A 215 -8.11 -17.06 14.99
CA LYS A 215 -8.54 -17.47 16.33
C LYS A 215 -8.58 -16.24 17.22
N LEU A 216 -9.78 -15.80 17.59
CA LEU A 216 -10.00 -14.81 18.63
C LEU A 216 -9.95 -15.51 19.98
N THR A 217 -8.81 -15.44 20.68
CA THR A 217 -8.71 -15.92 22.06
C THR A 217 -9.06 -14.79 23.02
N ALA A 218 -10.19 -14.94 23.69
CA ALA A 218 -10.58 -14.10 24.82
C ALA A 218 -9.83 -14.57 26.08
N SER A 219 -8.56 -14.21 26.23
CA SER A 219 -7.95 -14.17 27.58
C SER A 219 -8.40 -12.86 28.22
N ARG A 220 -8.98 -12.92 29.43
CA ARG A 220 -9.51 -11.79 30.24
C ARG A 220 -8.90 -10.42 29.85
N TRP A 221 -9.49 -9.75 28.85
CA TRP A 221 -9.12 -8.45 28.26
C TRP A 221 -7.66 -8.30 27.71
N PRO A 222 -7.41 -7.70 26.52
CA PRO A 222 -8.24 -7.50 25.33
C PRO A 222 -8.06 -8.65 24.31
N TRP A 223 -9.00 -8.74 23.36
CA TRP A 223 -9.07 -9.74 22.29
C TRP A 223 -7.73 -9.95 21.57
N MET A 224 -7.14 -11.13 21.75
CA MET A 224 -5.95 -11.56 21.02
C MET A 224 -6.42 -12.20 19.71
N VAL A 225 -5.87 -11.76 18.58
CA VAL A 225 -6.01 -12.49 17.31
C VAL A 225 -4.76 -13.32 17.11
N SER A 226 -4.92 -14.63 17.21
CA SER A 226 -3.95 -15.58 16.72
C SER A 226 -4.31 -15.92 15.27
N THR A 227 -3.48 -15.47 14.33
CA THR A 227 -3.51 -15.97 12.96
C THR A 227 -2.50 -17.10 12.83
N CYS A 228 -2.97 -18.33 12.95
CA CYS A 228 -2.17 -19.48 12.56
C CYS A 228 -2.31 -19.65 11.04
N LEU A 229 -1.27 -19.34 10.24
CA LEU A 229 -1.00 -20.22 9.11
C LEU A 229 -0.32 -21.44 9.71
N ASN A 230 -1.06 -22.54 9.83
CA ASN A 230 -0.44 -23.83 10.12
C ASN A 230 0.27 -24.32 8.85
N THR A 231 1.58 -24.19 8.80
CA THR A 231 2.43 -25.12 8.05
C THR A 231 2.81 -26.24 8.99
N THR A 232 2.00 -27.30 9.05
CA THR A 232 2.38 -28.53 9.74
C THR A 232 3.19 -29.38 8.78
N ILE A 233 4.45 -29.65 9.11
CA ILE A 233 5.22 -30.75 8.53
C ILE A 233 4.75 -32.01 9.26
N ALA A 234 4.15 -32.95 8.53
CA ALA A 234 4.01 -34.32 9.01
C ALA A 234 5.28 -35.09 8.64
#